data_AF-A0A965PZ19-F1
#
_entry.id   AF-A0A965PZ19-F1
#
_cell.length_a   1.000
_cell.length_b   1.000
_cell.length_c   1.000
_cell.angle_alpha   90.00
_cell.angle_beta   90.00
_cell.angle_gamma   90.00
#
_symmetry.space_group_name_H-M   'P 1'
#
loop_
_entity.id
_entity.type
_entity.pdbx_description
1 polymer ?
#
loop_
_entity_poly.entity_id
_entity_poly.type
_entity_poly.pdbx_seq_one_letter_code
_entity_poly.pdbx_strand_id
1 'polypeptide(L)'
;MSIDFLQDLERAVDNGKAYFGCPNIGRNQWKISEVAEEVERIAVRTANNKKMAVNVVRLLSKLDALVGNSYLVPTKIGEPGPRGEPVVEWSVVETREAAEMMKDLRRGPAPFFAMQVEKVIEPAEAIE
;
A
#
# COMPACT_ATOMS: atom_id res chain seq x y z
N MET A 1 -12.42 -5.91 -15.30
CA MET A 1 -12.71 -6.04 -13.86
C MET A 1 -11.43 -5.78 -13.08
N SER A 2 -11.14 -4.51 -12.78
CA SER A 2 -9.88 -4.06 -12.16
C SER A 2 -10.08 -3.53 -10.73
N ILE A 3 -11.33 -3.29 -10.32
CA ILE A 3 -11.68 -2.81 -8.98
C ILE A 3 -11.94 -3.95 -8.00
N ASP A 4 -12.35 -5.12 -8.50
CA ASP A 4 -12.69 -6.31 -7.70
C ASP A 4 -11.53 -6.73 -6.80
N PHE A 5 -10.29 -6.68 -7.31
CA PHE A 5 -9.08 -6.92 -6.50
C PHE A 5 -9.00 -6.02 -5.27
N LEU A 6 -9.31 -4.74 -5.41
CA LEU A 6 -9.27 -3.79 -4.29
C LEU A 6 -10.41 -4.05 -3.31
N GLN A 7 -11.59 -4.41 -3.80
CA GLN A 7 -12.74 -4.74 -2.96
C GLN A 7 -12.53 -6.05 -2.19
N ASP A 8 -11.90 -7.04 -2.82
CA ASP A 8 -11.53 -8.29 -2.17
C ASP A 8 -10.45 -8.06 -1.11
N LEU A 9 -9.49 -7.17 -1.37
CA LEU A 9 -8.50 -6.73 -0.38
C LEU A 9 -9.16 -6.01 0.81
N GLU A 10 -10.11 -5.09 0.56
CA GLU A 10 -10.88 -4.42 1.62
C GLU A 10 -11.62 -5.44 2.49
N ARG A 11 -12.37 -6.35 1.86
CA ARG A 11 -13.07 -7.42 2.58
C ARG A 11 -12.12 -8.31 3.38
N ALA A 12 -10.96 -8.64 2.83
CA ALA A 12 -9.97 -9.47 3.51
C ALA A 12 -9.44 -8.79 4.76
N VAL A 13 -9.08 -7.50 4.66
CA VAL A 13 -8.59 -6.69 5.79
C VAL A 13 -9.69 -6.50 6.84
N ASP A 14 -10.92 -6.19 6.43
CA ASP A 14 -12.08 -6.04 7.33
C ASP A 14 -12.44 -7.35 8.06
N ASN A 15 -12.17 -8.51 7.45
CA ASN A 15 -12.31 -9.82 8.08
C ASN A 15 -11.12 -10.20 8.99
N GLY A 16 -10.20 -9.27 9.24
CA GLY A 16 -9.06 -9.45 10.13
C GLY A 16 -7.85 -10.16 9.52
N LYS A 17 -7.81 -10.38 8.20
CA LYS A 17 -6.60 -10.91 7.56
C LYS A 17 -5.48 -9.86 7.59
N ALA A 18 -4.28 -10.29 7.97
CA ALA A 18 -3.11 -9.43 7.98
C ALA A 18 -2.55 -9.27 6.55
N TYR A 19 -2.53 -8.03 6.08
CA TYR A 19 -1.86 -7.64 4.85
C TYR A 19 -0.76 -6.63 5.17
N PHE A 20 0.37 -6.79 4.50
CA PHE A 20 1.52 -5.91 4.62
C PHE A 20 1.75 -5.19 3.30
N GLY A 21 2.26 -3.98 3.39
CA GLY A 21 2.53 -3.12 2.25
C GLY A 21 3.87 -2.42 2.36
N CYS A 22 4.50 -2.13 1.22
CA CYS A 22 5.59 -1.17 1.15
C CYS A 22 5.57 -0.45 -0.21
N PRO A 23 6.13 0.77 -0.29
CA PRO A 23 6.47 1.39 -1.56
C PRO A 23 7.31 0.44 -2.41
N ASN A 24 6.98 0.32 -3.69
CA ASN A 24 7.76 -0.42 -4.67
C ASN A 24 8.80 0.52 -5.33
N ILE A 25 9.65 -0.03 -6.20
CA ILE A 25 10.63 0.72 -6.99
C ILE A 25 9.92 1.73 -7.91
N GLY A 26 8.81 1.33 -8.52
CA GLY A 26 7.99 2.20 -9.37
C GLY A 26 7.40 3.39 -8.60
N ARG A 27 7.30 4.55 -9.27
CA ARG A 27 6.67 5.74 -8.69
C ARG A 27 5.20 5.45 -8.37
N ASN A 28 4.76 5.81 -7.17
CA ASN A 28 3.38 5.62 -6.69
C ASN A 28 2.91 4.15 -6.76
N GLN A 29 3.81 3.18 -6.89
CA GLN A 29 3.46 1.77 -6.86
C GLN A 29 3.77 1.20 -5.49
N TRP A 30 2.92 0.27 -5.06
CA TRP A 30 3.06 -0.43 -3.79
C TRP A 30 3.07 -1.92 -4.03
N LYS A 31 3.87 -2.64 -3.24
CA LYS A 31 3.75 -4.09 -3.10
C LYS A 31 2.87 -4.34 -1.88
N ILE A 32 1.80 -5.10 -2.07
CA ILE A 32 0.89 -5.56 -1.01
C ILE A 32 0.89 -7.09 -1.03
N SER A 33 0.98 -7.73 0.14
CA SER A 33 0.98 -9.20 0.27
C SER A 33 0.53 -9.63 1.67
N GLU A 34 -0.02 -10.83 1.78
CA GLU A 34 -0.25 -11.49 3.08
C GLU A 34 1.07 -11.96 3.72
N VAL A 35 2.13 -12.16 2.90
CA VAL A 35 3.42 -12.69 3.34
C VAL A 35 4.38 -11.54 3.67
N ALA A 36 4.61 -11.33 4.97
CA ALA A 36 5.47 -10.25 5.46
C ALA A 36 6.90 -10.30 4.88
N GLU A 37 7.52 -11.49 4.81
CA GLU A 37 8.91 -11.60 4.32
C GLU A 37 9.05 -11.21 2.84
N GLU A 38 8.00 -11.39 2.03
CA GLU A 38 8.00 -10.96 0.63
C GLU A 38 8.05 -9.42 0.55
N VAL A 39 7.23 -8.74 1.36
CA VAL A 39 7.18 -7.28 1.43
C VAL A 39 8.50 -6.73 1.96
N GLU A 40 9.07 -7.33 3.01
CA GLU A 40 10.36 -6.92 3.55
C GLU A 40 11.48 -7.01 2.51
N ARG A 41 11.54 -8.09 1.73
CA ARG A 41 12.55 -8.26 0.68
C ARG A 41 12.46 -7.15 -0.38
N ILE A 42 11.24 -6.78 -0.76
CA ILE A 42 11.02 -5.68 -1.70
C ILE A 42 11.35 -4.32 -1.06
N ALA A 43 11.03 -4.13 0.22
CA ALA A 43 11.37 -2.92 0.97
C ALA A 43 12.89 -2.71 1.04
N VAL A 44 13.67 -3.76 1.36
CA VAL A 44 15.16 -3.71 1.35
C VAL A 44 15.68 -3.32 -0.02
N ARG A 45 15.18 -3.97 -1.08
CA ARG A 45 15.59 -3.64 -2.45
C ARG A 45 15.24 -2.19 -2.81
N THR A 46 14.07 -1.73 -2.41
CA THR A 46 13.57 -0.37 -2.68
C THR A 46 14.37 0.67 -1.90
N ALA A 47 14.65 0.44 -0.62
CA ALA A 47 15.46 1.32 0.22
C ALA A 47 16.87 1.48 -0.36
N ASN A 48 17.51 0.37 -0.72
CA ASN A 48 18.83 0.37 -1.36
C ASN A 48 18.85 1.08 -2.72
N ASN A 49 17.79 0.92 -3.52
CA ASN A 49 17.69 1.54 -4.83
C ASN A 49 17.44 3.05 -4.74
N LYS A 50 16.55 3.48 -3.83
CA LYS A 50 16.19 4.90 -3.64
C LYS A 50 17.12 5.64 -2.67
N LYS A 51 18.03 4.93 -2.00
CA LYS A 51 18.93 5.45 -0.96
C LYS A 51 18.19 6.21 0.14
N MET A 52 17.04 5.66 0.56
CA MET A 52 16.19 6.24 1.60
C MET A 52 15.50 5.13 2.39
N ALA A 53 15.11 5.45 3.62
CA ALA A 53 14.30 4.56 4.45
C ALA A 53 12.97 4.21 3.78
N VAL A 54 12.54 2.96 3.92
CA VAL A 54 11.24 2.48 3.42
C VAL A 54 10.47 1.86 4.56
N ASN A 55 9.25 2.35 4.79
CA ASN A 55 8.34 1.81 5.78
C ASN A 55 7.68 0.54 5.23
N VAL A 56 7.76 -0.54 6.00
CA VAL A 56 6.88 -1.69 5.88
C VAL A 56 5.71 -1.44 6.82
N VAL A 57 4.50 -1.42 6.24
CA VAL A 57 3.28 -1.10 6.96
C VAL A 57 2.37 -2.31 6.97
N ARG A 58 1.55 -2.42 8.02
CA ARG A 58 0.38 -3.26 8.05
C ARG A 58 -0.82 -2.45 7.57
N LEU A 59 -1.62 -3.04 6.68
CA LEU A 59 -2.89 -2.48 6.25
C LEU A 59 -3.95 -2.84 7.29
N LEU A 60 -4.70 -1.83 7.71
CA LEU A 60 -5.74 -1.91 8.72
C LEU A 60 -7.07 -1.46 8.13
N SER A 61 -8.16 -1.97 8.71
CA SER A 61 -9.49 -1.44 8.44
C SER A 61 -9.55 0.03 8.83
N LYS A 62 -10.42 0.80 8.17
CA LYS A 62 -10.68 2.20 8.51
C LYS A 62 -11.22 2.34 9.95
N LEU A 63 -11.86 1.29 10.47
CA LEU A 63 -12.41 1.25 11.82
C LEU A 63 -11.33 1.04 12.88
N ASP A 64 -10.23 0.37 12.52
CA ASP A 64 -9.09 0.09 13.41
C ASP A 64 -8.01 1.19 13.33
N ALA A 65 -8.28 2.26 12.59
CA ALA A 65 -7.36 3.37 12.45
C ALA A 65 -7.22 4.13 13.79
N LEU A 66 -5.99 4.22 14.29
CA LEU A 66 -5.66 5.05 15.44
C LEU A 66 -5.34 6.48 15.03
N VAL A 67 -5.45 7.41 15.98
CA VAL A 67 -5.05 8.81 15.77
C VAL A 67 -3.57 8.86 15.37
N GLY A 68 -3.28 9.52 14.26
CA GLY A 68 -1.93 9.63 13.70
C GLY A 68 -1.57 8.58 12.65
N ASN A 69 -2.43 7.58 12.40
CA ASN A 69 -2.24 6.68 11.28
C ASN A 69 -2.43 7.42 9.95
N SER A 70 -1.56 7.13 8.98
CA SER A 70 -1.76 7.56 7.59
C SER A 70 -2.65 6.57 6.84
N TYR A 71 -3.20 6.98 5.70
CA TYR A 71 -4.06 6.17 4.85
C TYR A 71 -3.41 5.95 3.48
N LEU A 72 -3.51 4.72 2.97
CA LEU A 72 -3.11 4.33 1.64
C LEU A 72 -4.30 4.35 0.69
N VAL A 73 -4.20 5.16 -0.35
CA VAL A 73 -5.33 5.51 -1.23
C VAL A 73 -4.99 5.19 -2.67
N PRO A 74 -5.80 4.37 -3.38
CA PRO A 74 -5.65 4.17 -4.81
C PRO A 74 -6.13 5.42 -5.56
N THR A 75 -5.21 6.14 -6.20
CA THR A 75 -5.49 7.39 -6.93
C THR A 75 -5.68 7.16 -8.43
N LYS A 76 -5.22 6.02 -8.95
CA LYS A 76 -5.48 5.63 -10.33
C LYS A 76 -5.55 4.11 -10.46
N ILE A 77 -6.65 3.61 -11.03
CA ILE A 77 -6.83 2.19 -11.31
C ILE A 77 -6.70 1.97 -12.82
N GLY A 78 -5.53 1.46 -13.22
CA GLY A 78 -5.21 1.10 -14.60
C GLY A 78 -5.83 -0.22 -15.05
N GLU A 79 -5.47 -0.63 -16.25
CA GLU A 79 -5.88 -1.93 -16.78
C GLU A 79 -5.12 -3.08 -16.09
N PRO A 80 -5.70 -4.29 -16.03
CA PRO A 80 -4.99 -5.50 -15.61
C PRO A 80 -3.72 -5.72 -16.42
N GLY A 81 -2.61 -5.97 -15.72
CA GLY A 81 -1.38 -6.41 -16.35
C GLY A 81 -1.45 -7.88 -16.82
N PRO A 82 -0.34 -8.42 -17.36
CA PRO A 82 -0.27 -9.81 -17.85
C PRO A 82 -0.60 -10.89 -16.81
N ARG A 83 -0.55 -10.55 -15.51
CA ARG A 83 -0.89 -11.43 -14.38
C ARG A 83 -2.33 -11.28 -13.89
N GLY A 84 -3.16 -10.48 -14.56
CA GLY A 84 -4.55 -10.22 -14.17
C GLY A 84 -4.74 -9.20 -13.05
N GLU A 85 -3.68 -8.83 -12.32
CA GLU A 85 -3.73 -7.76 -11.32
C GLU A 85 -3.75 -6.37 -11.97
N PRO A 86 -4.61 -5.45 -11.49
CA PRO A 86 -4.65 -4.08 -11.99
C PRO A 86 -3.37 -3.32 -11.63
N VAL A 87 -2.90 -2.48 -12.56
CA VAL A 87 -1.86 -1.50 -12.22
C VAL A 87 -2.50 -0.38 -11.41
N VAL A 88 -2.23 -0.32 -10.12
CA VAL A 88 -2.77 0.70 -9.22
C VAL A 88 -1.67 1.70 -8.84
N GLU A 89 -1.94 2.98 -9.08
CA GLU A 89 -1.15 4.07 -8.48
C GLU A 89 -1.78 4.44 -7.14
N TRP A 90 -0.93 4.58 -6.13
CA TRP A 90 -1.31 4.82 -4.75
C TRP A 90 -0.74 6.14 -4.25
N SER A 91 -1.39 6.71 -3.23
CA SER A 91 -0.89 7.86 -2.48
C SER A 91 -1.09 7.64 -1.00
N VAL A 92 -0.23 8.27 -0.20
CA VAL A 92 -0.33 8.28 1.25
C VAL A 92 -0.86 9.64 1.68
N VAL A 93 -1.87 9.64 2.54
CA VAL A 93 -2.48 10.86 3.10
C VAL A 93 -2.62 10.73 4.60
N GLU A 94 -2.61 11.84 5.32
CA GLU A 94 -2.60 11.83 6.79
C GLU A 94 -4.01 11.82 7.40
N THR A 95 -5.04 12.16 6.63
CA THR A 95 -6.42 12.25 7.12
C THR A 95 -7.37 11.39 6.31
N ARG A 96 -8.44 10.94 6.98
CA ARG A 96 -9.49 10.15 6.34
C ARG A 96 -10.23 10.96 5.28
N GLU A 97 -10.45 12.25 5.52
CA GLU A 97 -11.13 13.16 4.61
C GLU A 97 -10.33 13.34 3.32
N ALA A 98 -9.01 13.49 3.43
CA ALA A 98 -8.13 13.55 2.25
C ALA A 98 -8.18 12.24 1.46
N ALA A 99 -8.26 11.10 2.15
CA ALA A 99 -8.39 9.80 1.49
C ALA A 99 -9.69 9.67 0.68
N GLU A 100 -10.80 10.14 1.24
CA GLU A 100 -12.10 10.16 0.56
C GLU A 100 -12.10 11.08 -0.68
N MET A 101 -11.37 12.19 -0.64
CA MET A 101 -11.26 13.14 -1.76
C MET A 101 -10.31 12.67 -2.87
N MET A 102 -9.30 11.86 -2.54
CA MET A 102 -8.24 11.46 -3.48
C MET A 102 -8.47 10.13 -4.19
N LYS A 103 -9.37 9.29 -3.68
CA LYS A 103 -9.63 7.96 -4.27
C LYS A 103 -10.15 8.05 -5.71
N ASP A 104 -9.72 7.15 -6.57
CA ASP A 104 -10.22 7.08 -7.95
C ASP A 104 -11.67 6.57 -7.97
N LEU A 105 -12.59 7.40 -8.46
CA LEU A 105 -14.01 7.06 -8.58
C LEU A 105 -14.43 6.58 -9.98
N ARG A 106 -13.54 6.63 -10.98
CA ARG A 106 -13.88 6.37 -12.39
C ARG A 106 -14.30 4.93 -12.66
N ARG A 107 -13.85 4.00 -11.82
CA ARG A 107 -14.17 2.56 -11.93
C ARG A 107 -15.09 2.07 -10.81
N GLY A 108 -15.72 2.98 -10.05
CA GLY A 108 -16.56 2.68 -8.89
C GLY A 108 -15.97 3.20 -7.57
N PRO A 109 -16.60 2.93 -6.42
CA PRO A 109 -16.10 3.34 -5.12
C PRO A 109 -14.81 2.56 -4.80
N ALA A 110 -13.65 3.20 -4.92
CA ALA A 110 -12.39 2.59 -4.56
C ALA A 110 -12.17 2.61 -3.04
N PRO A 111 -11.72 1.49 -2.44
CA PRO A 111 -11.41 1.45 -1.01
C PRO A 111 -10.09 2.15 -0.72
N PHE A 112 -9.85 2.47 0.54
CA PHE A 112 -8.57 2.94 1.06
C PHE A 112 -8.33 2.31 2.43
N PHE A 113 -7.08 2.26 2.85
CA PHE A 113 -6.65 1.46 3.99
C PHE A 113 -5.93 2.34 4.98
N ALA A 114 -6.18 2.17 6.28
CA ALA A 114 -5.30 2.76 7.27
C ALA A 114 -3.97 2.00 7.29
N MET A 115 -2.89 2.68 7.62
CA MET A 115 -1.55 2.11 7.70
C MET A 115 -1.00 2.25 9.10
N GLN A 116 -0.42 1.17 9.59
CA GLN A 116 0.41 1.16 10.78
C GLN A 116 1.83 0.77 10.38
N VAL A 117 2.83 1.57 10.76
CA VAL A 117 4.23 1.21 10.52
C VAL A 117 4.60 0.06 11.44
N GLU A 118 4.98 -1.07 10.86
CA GLU A 118 5.48 -2.25 11.58
C GLU A 118 7.00 -2.18 11.69
N LYS A 119 7.67 -1.75 10.60
CA LYS A 119 9.12 -1.75 10.50
C LYS A 119 9.59 -0.67 9.55
N VAL A 120 10.77 -0.12 9.83
CA VAL A 120 11.48 0.81 8.93
C VAL A 120 12.72 0.09 8.42
N ILE A 121 12.89 0.06 7.10
CA ILE A 121 14.05 -0.54 6.45
C ILE A 121 14.95 0.58 5.93
N GLU A 122 16.11 0.72 6.54
CA GLU A 122 17.15 1.64 6.10
C GLU A 122 17.92 1.08 4.89
N PRO A 123 18.44 1.94 3.99
CA PRO A 123 19.37 1.49 2.98
C PRO A 123 20.64 0.96 3.64
N ALA A 124 21.22 -0.10 3.11
CA ALA A 124 22.54 -0.56 3.51
C ALA A 124 23.54 0.58 3.30
N GLU A 125 24.28 0.94 4.35
CA GLU A 125 25.42 1.83 4.24
C GLU A 125 26.38 1.26 3.19
N ALA A 126 26.80 2.11 2.26
CA ALA A 126 27.89 1.73 1.37
C ALA A 126 29.12 1.56 2.26
N ILE A 127 29.61 0.33 2.39
CA ILE A 127 30.93 0.08 2.97
C ILE A 127 31.91 0.78 2.04
N GLU A 128 32.48 1.90 2.49
CA GLU A 128 33.59 2.60 1.84
C GLU A 128 34.87 1.75 1.85
#